data_AF-A0AAU2U4R4-F1
#
_entry.id   AF-A0AAU2U4R4-F1
#
_cell.length_a   1.000
_cell.length_b   1.000
_cell.length_c   1.000
_cell.angle_alpha   90.00
_cell.angle_beta   90.00
_cell.angle_gamma   90.00
#
_symmetry.space_group_name_H-M   'P 1'
#
loop_
_entity.id
_entity.type
_entity.pdbx_description
1 polymer ?
#
loop_
_entity_poly.entity_id
_entity_poly.type
_entity_poly.pdbx_seq_one_letter_code
_entity_poly.pdbx_strand_id
1 'polypeptide(L)'
;MPLQGMLLPDAAAGQQPAPAVAPRDHRIRLAFSVDVTGYSARPVAYQDQVQRRLAVLVHQLLDDARADLEGTDIQPMGDGMNVVLPTDMQCIEALPRLMTGAARLLSQDNRAYKDRLRLRMAWDIGPVSRAALGFAGPLVVRLSRLVDCEQLRTAAELTGSDLMVAVSDWLYENVFRPGYTDVHADDFTRVSAVSKDYQASAWLWTGDHLS
;
A
#
# COMPACT_ATOMS: atom_id res chain seq x y z
N MET A 1 -62.53 41.28 -13.06
CA MET A 1 -62.32 39.89 -12.60
C MET A 1 -63.06 38.96 -13.53
N PRO A 2 -62.55 37.78 -13.92
CA PRO A 2 -61.32 37.11 -13.48
C PRO A 2 -60.44 36.64 -14.68
N LEU A 3 -59.30 35.94 -14.59
CA LEU A 3 -58.25 35.70 -13.59
C LEU A 3 -57.02 35.17 -14.38
N GLN A 4 -55.83 35.43 -13.84
CA GLN A 4 -54.55 34.83 -14.23
C GLN A 4 -54.58 33.30 -14.33
N GLY A 5 -53.80 32.78 -15.28
CA GLY A 5 -53.28 31.41 -15.30
C GLY A 5 -51.82 31.44 -15.74
N MET A 6 -50.92 31.75 -14.82
CA MET A 6 -49.47 31.62 -14.97
C MET A 6 -49.11 30.16 -14.71
N LEU A 7 -48.68 29.42 -15.75
CA LEU A 7 -48.06 28.10 -15.58
C LEU A 7 -46.60 28.18 -16.02
N LEU A 8 -45.73 27.72 -15.11
CA LEU A 8 -44.27 27.75 -15.15
C LEU A 8 -43.70 27.00 -16.37
N PRO A 9 -42.51 27.38 -16.88
CA PRO A 9 -41.79 26.53 -17.81
C PRO A 9 -41.32 25.25 -17.11
N ASP A 10 -41.51 24.14 -17.82
CA ASP A 10 -41.12 22.79 -17.44
C ASP A 10 -39.62 22.75 -17.12
N ALA A 11 -39.29 22.39 -15.88
CA ALA A 11 -37.91 22.14 -15.48
C ALA A 11 -37.48 20.82 -16.12
N ALA A 12 -37.01 20.90 -17.37
CA ALA A 12 -36.25 19.83 -17.99
C ALA A 12 -35.04 19.57 -17.09
N ALA A 13 -35.15 18.55 -16.24
CA ALA A 13 -34.05 18.01 -15.47
C ALA A 13 -32.92 17.72 -16.46
N GLY A 14 -31.87 18.54 -16.41
CA GLY A 14 -30.66 18.30 -17.16
C GLY A 14 -30.10 16.98 -16.66
N GLN A 15 -30.39 15.89 -17.38
CA GLN A 15 -29.70 14.64 -17.21
C GLN A 15 -28.26 14.91 -17.63
N GLN A 16 -27.41 15.24 -16.66
CA GLN A 16 -25.98 15.33 -16.90
C GLN A 16 -25.57 14.02 -17.57
N PRO A 17 -24.93 14.05 -18.75
CA PRO A 17 -24.44 12.84 -19.37
C PRO A 17 -23.58 12.13 -18.32
N ALA A 18 -23.87 10.84 -18.07
CA ALA A 18 -23.06 10.04 -17.18
C ALA A 18 -21.59 10.25 -17.57
N PRO A 19 -20.70 10.58 -16.61
CA PRO A 19 -19.31 10.81 -16.94
C PRO A 19 -18.81 9.60 -17.73
N ALA A 20 -18.14 9.84 -18.85
CA ALA A 20 -17.55 8.80 -19.66
C ALA A 20 -16.73 7.90 -18.72
N VAL A 21 -17.22 6.67 -18.50
CA VAL A 21 -16.56 5.73 -17.62
C VAL A 21 -15.28 5.36 -18.36
N ALA A 22 -14.15 5.90 -17.91
CA ALA A 22 -12.85 5.52 -18.42
C ALA A 22 -12.78 3.98 -18.43
N PRO A 23 -12.20 3.35 -19.48
CA PRO A 23 -12.09 1.90 -19.54
C PRO A 23 -11.55 1.40 -18.22
N ARG A 24 -12.28 0.48 -17.57
CA ARG A 24 -11.80 -0.11 -16.33
C ARG A 24 -10.59 -0.97 -16.68
N ASP A 25 -9.42 -0.43 -16.45
CA ASP A 25 -8.21 -1.22 -16.40
C ASP A 25 -8.39 -2.25 -15.28
N HIS A 26 -8.38 -3.53 -15.61
CA HIS A 26 -8.47 -4.64 -14.65
C HIS A 26 -7.21 -5.51 -14.71
N ARG A 27 -6.09 -4.95 -15.20
CA ARG A 27 -4.81 -5.67 -15.25
C ARG A 27 -4.41 -6.07 -13.83
N ILE A 28 -3.92 -7.30 -13.73
CA ILE A 28 -3.37 -7.83 -12.49
C ILE A 28 -2.00 -7.19 -12.27
N ARG A 29 -1.83 -6.52 -11.14
CA ARG A 29 -0.61 -5.76 -10.81
C ARG A 29 -0.19 -6.08 -9.38
N LEU A 30 1.12 -6.13 -9.16
CA LEU A 30 1.70 -6.17 -7.82
C LEU A 30 1.53 -4.78 -7.19
N ALA A 31 1.13 -4.74 -5.93
CA ALA A 31 0.92 -3.50 -5.21
C ALA A 31 1.31 -3.64 -3.75
N PHE A 32 1.60 -2.50 -3.12
CA PHE A 32 1.82 -2.43 -1.70
C PHE A 32 1.18 -1.20 -1.06
N SER A 33 0.82 -1.33 0.20
CA SER A 33 0.58 -0.20 1.10
C SER A 33 1.76 -0.09 2.05
N VAL A 34 2.16 1.14 2.36
CA VAL A 34 3.14 1.45 3.41
C VAL A 34 2.56 2.50 4.34
N ASP A 35 2.82 2.35 5.63
CA ASP A 35 2.30 3.23 6.68
C ASP A 35 3.36 3.46 7.77
N VAL A 36 3.40 4.69 8.30
CA VAL A 36 4.32 5.06 9.38
C VAL A 36 3.71 4.82 10.75
N THR A 37 4.37 3.99 11.55
CA THR A 37 3.94 3.73 12.94
C THR A 37 4.10 5.00 13.80
N GLY A 38 3.10 5.25 14.65
CA GLY A 38 3.12 6.32 15.64
C GLY A 38 3.07 7.74 15.03
N TYR A 39 2.64 7.88 13.77
CA TYR A 39 2.60 9.17 13.08
C TYR A 39 1.84 10.26 13.84
N SER A 40 0.59 9.98 14.24
CA SER A 40 -0.28 10.98 14.88
C SER A 40 0.21 11.46 16.25
N ALA A 41 1.11 10.71 16.91
CA ALA A 41 1.72 11.12 18.17
C ALA A 41 2.89 12.11 17.98
N ARG A 42 3.36 12.31 16.74
CA ARG A 42 4.44 13.25 16.44
C ARG A 42 3.94 14.69 16.41
N PRO A 43 4.74 15.67 16.86
CA PRO A 43 4.44 17.08 16.65
C PRO A 43 4.34 17.43 15.16
N VAL A 44 3.50 18.40 14.80
CA VAL A 44 3.22 18.78 13.40
C VAL A 44 4.49 19.07 12.58
N ALA A 45 5.50 19.70 13.19
CA ALA A 45 6.77 19.98 12.51
C ALA A 45 7.52 18.71 12.05
N TYR A 46 7.35 17.59 12.76
CA TYR A 46 7.96 16.30 12.41
C TYR A 46 7.09 15.50 11.44
N GLN A 47 5.77 15.69 11.45
CA GLN A 47 4.84 15.00 10.55
C GLN A 47 5.18 15.24 9.08
N ASP A 48 5.40 16.50 8.71
CA ASP A 48 5.79 16.90 7.35
C ASP A 48 7.19 16.36 6.96
N GLN A 49 8.14 16.32 7.90
CA GLN A 49 9.44 15.69 7.67
C GLN A 49 9.33 14.17 7.43
N VAL A 50 8.48 13.49 8.18
CA VAL A 50 8.22 12.05 8.06
C VAL A 50 7.58 11.72 6.72
N GLN A 51 6.58 12.50 6.28
CA GLN A 51 5.96 12.34 4.96
C GLN A 51 7.00 12.46 3.83
N ARG A 52 7.87 13.48 3.89
CA ARG A 52 8.96 13.63 2.90
C ARG A 52 9.93 12.46 2.90
N ARG A 53 10.36 12.00 4.08
CA ARG A 53 11.28 10.86 4.22
C ARG A 53 10.67 9.59 3.66
N LEU A 54 9.39 9.32 3.94
CA LEU A 54 8.67 8.19 3.37
C LEU A 54 8.61 8.27 1.84
N ALA A 55 8.26 9.43 1.29
CA ALA A 55 8.21 9.63 -0.16
C ALA A 55 9.58 9.38 -0.82
N VAL A 56 10.66 9.93 -0.24
CA VAL A 56 12.03 9.71 -0.74
C VAL A 56 12.41 8.23 -0.70
N LEU A 57 12.12 7.54 0.41
CA LEU A 57 12.39 6.11 0.57
C LEU A 57 11.63 5.29 -0.49
N VAL A 58 10.35 5.56 -0.71
CA VAL A 58 9.53 4.86 -1.72
C VAL A 58 10.04 5.13 -3.13
N HIS A 59 10.42 6.36 -3.47
CA HIS A 59 11.00 6.66 -4.79
C HIS A 59 12.33 5.93 -5.00
N GLN A 60 13.24 5.98 -4.03
CA GLN A 60 14.52 5.25 -4.09
C GLN A 60 14.30 3.74 -4.23
N LEU A 61 13.29 3.20 -3.53
CA LEU A 61 12.94 1.79 -3.61
C LEU A 61 12.49 1.38 -5.01
N LEU A 62 11.65 2.21 -5.65
CA LEU A 62 11.18 1.99 -7.02
C LEU A 62 12.33 2.08 -8.03
N ASP A 63 13.22 3.07 -7.86
CA ASP A 63 14.41 3.25 -8.69
C ASP A 63 15.36 2.05 -8.59
N ASP A 64 15.64 1.57 -7.36
CA ASP A 64 16.50 0.41 -7.10
C ASP A 64 15.92 -0.87 -7.72
N ALA A 65 14.58 -0.99 -7.74
CA ALA A 65 13.87 -2.09 -8.39
C ALA A 65 13.74 -1.92 -9.91
N ARG A 66 14.22 -0.80 -10.48
CA ARG A 66 14.08 -0.42 -11.89
C ARG A 66 12.63 -0.43 -12.36
N ALA A 67 11.71 -0.06 -11.48
CA ALA A 67 10.31 0.09 -11.84
C ALA A 67 10.15 1.28 -12.79
N ASP A 68 9.39 1.11 -13.87
CA ASP A 68 8.96 2.24 -14.69
C ASP A 68 8.07 3.17 -13.86
N LEU A 69 8.55 4.38 -13.58
CA LEU A 69 7.81 5.36 -12.78
C LEU A 69 6.56 5.86 -13.51
N GLU A 70 6.54 5.90 -14.84
CA GLU A 70 5.34 6.30 -15.60
C GLU A 70 4.26 5.23 -15.53
N GLY A 71 4.67 3.96 -15.52
CA GLY A 71 3.81 2.81 -15.27
C GLY A 71 3.48 2.55 -13.80
N THR A 72 4.03 3.33 -12.86
CA THR A 72 3.80 3.17 -11.42
C THR A 72 2.77 4.18 -10.91
N ASP A 73 1.74 3.69 -10.25
CA ASP A 73 0.70 4.55 -9.70
C ASP A 73 0.88 4.71 -8.18
N ILE A 74 1.10 5.94 -7.71
CA ILE A 74 1.28 6.25 -6.28
C ILE A 74 0.09 7.08 -5.79
N GLN A 75 -0.54 6.65 -4.69
CA GLN A 75 -1.63 7.36 -4.01
C GLN A 75 -1.22 7.64 -2.55
N PRO A 76 -1.00 8.91 -2.18
CA PRO A 76 -0.78 9.30 -0.78
C PRO A 76 -2.02 9.06 0.10
N MET A 77 -1.82 8.65 1.35
CA MET A 77 -2.88 8.36 2.33
C MET A 77 -2.78 9.18 3.63
N GLY A 78 -1.93 10.22 3.66
CA GLY A 78 -1.67 11.02 4.86
C GLY A 78 -0.32 10.66 5.48
N ASP A 79 -0.25 9.56 6.23
CA ASP A 79 0.96 9.03 6.85
C ASP A 79 1.51 7.77 6.16
N GLY A 80 0.88 7.41 5.05
CA GLY A 80 1.23 6.27 4.23
C GLY A 80 1.02 6.51 2.73
N MET A 81 1.23 5.47 1.95
CA MET A 81 1.05 5.47 0.50
C MET A 81 0.55 4.10 0.04
N ASN A 82 -0.32 4.09 -0.97
CA ASN A 82 -0.56 2.93 -1.82
C ASN A 82 0.27 3.08 -3.09
N VAL A 83 0.96 2.01 -3.48
CA VAL A 83 1.80 1.97 -4.68
C VAL A 83 1.39 0.76 -5.50
N VAL A 84 1.05 0.99 -6.76
CA VAL A 84 0.72 -0.07 -7.71
C VAL A 84 1.80 -0.09 -8.79
N LEU A 85 2.49 -1.21 -8.90
CA LEU A 85 3.66 -1.36 -9.77
C LEU A 85 3.27 -1.59 -11.23
N PRO A 86 4.19 -1.36 -12.17
CA PRO A 86 3.97 -1.64 -13.58
C PRO A 86 3.57 -3.10 -13.85
N THR A 87 2.85 -3.33 -14.96
CA THR A 87 2.29 -4.64 -15.30
C THR A 87 3.33 -5.67 -15.77
N ASP A 88 4.52 -5.21 -16.14
CA ASP A 88 5.64 -6.01 -16.63
C ASP A 88 6.59 -6.47 -15.49
N MET A 89 6.35 -6.02 -14.26
CA MET A 89 7.12 -6.47 -13.11
C MET A 89 6.77 -7.91 -12.71
N GLN A 90 7.77 -8.79 -12.76
CA GLN A 90 7.63 -10.18 -12.34
C GLN A 90 7.69 -10.30 -10.82
N CYS A 91 6.60 -10.73 -10.17
CA CYS A 91 6.52 -10.78 -8.71
C CYS A 91 7.62 -11.62 -8.06
N ILE A 92 8.02 -12.73 -8.68
CA ILE A 92 9.06 -13.64 -8.16
C ILE A 92 10.41 -12.93 -8.02
N GLU A 93 10.75 -12.03 -8.96
CA GLU A 93 12.01 -11.28 -8.93
C GLU A 93 11.87 -9.96 -8.14
N ALA A 94 10.74 -9.28 -8.33
CA ALA A 94 10.50 -7.95 -7.81
C ALA A 94 10.29 -7.93 -6.29
N LEU A 95 9.40 -8.78 -5.79
CA LEU A 95 8.91 -8.70 -4.42
C LEU A 95 10.04 -8.90 -3.38
N PRO A 96 10.93 -9.91 -3.49
CA PRO A 96 12.03 -10.08 -2.53
C PRO A 96 13.01 -8.89 -2.54
N ARG A 97 13.31 -8.36 -3.73
CA ARG A 97 14.20 -7.19 -3.90
C ARG A 97 13.59 -5.93 -3.28
N LEU A 98 12.29 -5.72 -3.47
CA LEU A 98 11.58 -4.59 -2.90
C LEU A 98 11.48 -4.69 -1.37
N MET A 99 11.24 -5.89 -0.83
CA MET A 99 11.19 -6.09 0.63
C MET A 99 12.55 -5.88 1.30
N THR A 100 13.60 -6.51 0.79
CA THR A 100 14.97 -6.37 1.31
C THR A 100 15.53 -4.98 1.07
N GLY A 101 15.21 -4.36 -0.08
CA GLY A 101 15.53 -2.96 -0.39
C GLY A 101 14.89 -1.98 0.58
N ALA A 102 13.61 -2.17 0.93
CA ALA A 102 12.92 -1.34 1.92
C ALA A 102 13.58 -1.43 3.31
N ALA A 103 13.96 -2.64 3.76
CA ALA A 103 14.66 -2.83 5.02
C ALA A 103 16.01 -2.08 5.03
N ARG A 104 16.78 -2.21 3.94
CA ARG A 104 18.08 -1.52 3.79
C ARG A 104 17.91 0.00 3.79
N LEU A 105 17.00 0.54 2.97
CA LEU A 105 16.78 1.99 2.85
C LEU A 105 16.26 2.58 4.17
N LEU A 106 15.37 1.89 4.87
CA LEU A 106 14.89 2.31 6.18
C LEU A 106 16.01 2.33 7.23
N SER A 107 16.88 1.31 7.23
CA SER A 107 18.06 1.28 8.10
C SER A 107 19.02 2.45 7.83
N GLN A 108 19.22 2.81 6.55
CA GLN A 108 20.03 3.95 6.16
C GLN A 108 19.41 5.28 6.62
N ASP A 109 18.11 5.47 6.40
CA ASP A 109 17.37 6.65 6.87
C ASP A 109 17.43 6.77 8.40
N ASN A 110 17.21 5.68 9.14
CA ASN A 110 17.28 5.66 10.60
C ASN A 110 18.68 5.93 11.17
N ARG A 111 19.75 5.75 10.38
CA ARG A 111 21.11 6.17 10.77
C ARG A 111 21.35 7.66 10.52
N ALA A 112 20.66 8.25 9.54
CA ALA A 112 20.82 9.64 9.15
C ALA A 112 20.01 10.62 10.03
N TYR A 113 18.93 10.15 10.66
CA TYR A 113 18.02 10.98 11.45
C TYR A 113 17.91 10.51 12.90
N LYS A 114 17.68 11.45 13.83
CA LYS A 114 17.41 11.13 15.24
C LYS A 114 16.00 10.58 15.47
N ASP A 115 15.02 11.06 14.70
CA ASP A 115 13.65 10.55 14.71
C ASP A 115 13.60 9.25 13.91
N ARG A 116 13.63 8.12 14.62
CA ARG A 116 13.61 6.77 14.04
C ARG A 116 12.22 6.46 13.46
N LEU A 117 12.18 6.08 12.19
CA LEU A 117 10.98 5.59 11.52
C LEU A 117 10.80 4.10 11.77
N ARG A 118 9.54 3.72 11.94
CA ARG A 118 9.09 2.33 11.87
C ARG A 118 7.95 2.25 10.87
N LEU A 119 8.05 1.31 9.94
CA LEU A 119 7.14 1.16 8.82
C LEU A 119 6.41 -0.18 8.87
N ARG A 120 5.12 -0.13 8.58
CA ARG A 120 4.30 -1.31 8.27
C ARG A 120 4.09 -1.32 6.77
N MET A 121 4.29 -2.46 6.14
CA MET A 121 4.01 -2.67 4.73
C MET A 121 3.09 -3.87 4.54
N ALA A 122 2.21 -3.78 3.55
CA ALA A 122 1.43 -4.91 3.08
C ALA A 122 1.63 -5.06 1.58
N TRP A 123 1.85 -6.28 1.11
CA TRP A 123 1.97 -6.62 -0.32
C TRP A 123 0.87 -7.57 -0.73
N ASP A 124 0.33 -7.34 -1.92
CA ASP A 124 -0.64 -8.21 -2.55
C ASP A 124 -0.64 -7.99 -4.08
N ILE A 125 -1.27 -8.91 -4.79
CA ILE A 125 -1.42 -8.86 -6.24
C ILE A 125 -2.90 -9.00 -6.63
N GLY A 126 -3.32 -8.27 -7.64
CA GLY A 126 -4.69 -8.40 -8.13
C GLY A 126 -5.09 -7.34 -9.14
N PRO A 127 -6.36 -7.37 -9.60
CA PRO A 127 -6.89 -6.34 -10.48
C PRO A 127 -6.95 -5.00 -9.76
N VAL A 128 -6.50 -3.94 -10.43
CA VAL A 128 -6.52 -2.56 -9.91
C VAL A 128 -7.39 -1.69 -10.77
N SER A 129 -8.36 -1.01 -10.16
CA SER A 129 -9.18 -0.01 -10.83
C SER A 129 -8.86 1.39 -10.32
N ARG A 130 -8.60 2.32 -11.23
CA ARG A 130 -8.51 3.75 -10.91
C ARG A 130 -9.92 4.31 -10.65
N ALA A 131 -10.00 5.22 -9.69
CA ALA A 131 -11.23 5.87 -9.25
C ALA A 131 -10.96 7.36 -8.96
N ALA A 132 -12.03 8.13 -8.74
CA ALA A 132 -11.93 9.59 -8.57
C ALA A 132 -11.02 10.04 -7.41
N LEU A 133 -10.85 9.19 -6.39
CA LEU A 133 -10.03 9.48 -5.20
C LEU A 133 -8.75 8.63 -5.13
N GLY A 134 -8.32 8.03 -6.25
CA GLY A 134 -7.15 7.17 -6.34
C GLY A 134 -7.50 5.79 -6.87
N PHE A 135 -7.51 4.77 -6.01
CA PHE A 135 -7.86 3.40 -6.41
C PHE A 135 -9.19 2.95 -5.79
N ALA A 136 -9.85 2.01 -6.46
CA ALA A 136 -10.98 1.28 -5.94
C ALA A 136 -10.85 -0.21 -6.25
N GLY A 137 -11.50 -1.02 -5.42
CA GLY A 137 -11.64 -2.46 -5.64
C GLY A 137 -10.95 -3.32 -4.58
N PRO A 138 -11.06 -4.65 -4.72
CA PRO A 138 -10.67 -5.57 -3.67
C PRO A 138 -9.20 -5.51 -3.29
N LEU A 139 -8.28 -5.25 -4.24
CA LEU A 139 -6.84 -5.25 -3.96
C LEU A 139 -6.47 -4.18 -2.92
N VAL A 140 -6.82 -2.91 -3.17
CA VAL A 140 -6.48 -1.82 -2.25
C VAL A 140 -7.20 -1.94 -0.91
N VAL A 141 -8.44 -2.48 -0.90
CA VAL A 141 -9.16 -2.78 0.34
C VAL A 141 -8.42 -3.85 1.16
N ARG A 142 -7.92 -4.92 0.53
CA ARG A 142 -7.12 -5.95 1.22
C ARG A 142 -5.81 -5.37 1.74
N LEU A 143 -5.09 -4.60 0.92
CA LEU A 143 -3.84 -3.95 1.33
C LEU A 143 -4.02 -3.04 2.55
N SER A 144 -5.03 -2.15 2.53
CA SER A 144 -5.35 -1.29 3.68
C SER A 144 -5.68 -2.11 4.92
N ARG A 145 -6.46 -3.19 4.78
CA ARG A 145 -6.80 -4.06 5.92
C ARG A 145 -5.61 -4.86 6.44
N LEU A 146 -4.69 -5.26 5.58
CA LEU A 146 -3.48 -5.98 5.94
C LEU A 146 -2.50 -5.06 6.67
N VAL A 147 -2.22 -3.86 6.16
CA VAL A 147 -1.27 -2.92 6.79
C VAL A 147 -1.77 -2.45 8.17
N ASP A 148 -3.09 -2.38 8.35
CA ASP A 148 -3.74 -1.98 9.60
C ASP A 148 -4.06 -3.12 10.57
N CYS A 149 -3.76 -4.37 10.24
CA CYS A 149 -4.13 -5.50 11.09
C CYS A 149 -3.37 -5.47 12.43
N GLU A 150 -4.02 -5.97 13.49
CA GLU A 150 -3.47 -5.99 14.85
C GLU A 150 -2.11 -6.69 14.93
N GLN A 151 -1.92 -7.73 14.13
CA GLN A 151 -0.68 -8.50 14.08
C GLN A 151 0.50 -7.64 13.61
N LEU A 152 0.30 -6.77 12.60
CA LEU A 152 1.33 -5.83 12.16
C LEU A 152 1.54 -4.69 13.16
N ARG A 153 0.48 -4.25 13.86
CA ARG A 153 0.58 -3.21 14.89
C ARG A 153 1.44 -3.67 16.07
N THR A 154 1.26 -4.92 16.49
CA THR A 154 1.94 -5.50 17.66
C THR A 154 3.31 -6.10 17.32
N ALA A 155 3.54 -6.54 16.08
CA ALA A 155 4.82 -7.09 15.65
C ALA A 155 6.01 -6.14 15.90
N ALA A 156 5.81 -4.83 15.71
CA ALA A 156 6.84 -3.82 15.98
C ALA A 156 7.30 -3.82 17.44
N GLU A 157 6.36 -3.96 18.37
CA GLU A 157 6.62 -3.93 19.81
C GLU A 157 7.29 -5.23 20.28
N LEU A 158 6.88 -6.36 19.69
CA LEU A 158 7.39 -7.69 20.04
C LEU A 158 8.80 -7.95 19.52
N THR A 159 9.10 -7.48 18.30
CA THR A 159 10.37 -7.78 17.62
C THR A 159 11.41 -6.67 17.79
N GLY A 160 10.97 -5.43 18.02
CA GLY A 160 11.84 -4.27 17.95
C GLY A 160 12.23 -3.86 16.52
N SER A 161 11.70 -4.56 15.51
CA SER A 161 11.94 -4.28 14.09
C SER A 161 11.50 -2.88 13.71
N ASP A 162 12.23 -2.27 12.77
CA ASP A 162 11.78 -1.05 12.10
C ASP A 162 10.85 -1.32 10.92
N LEU A 163 10.89 -2.53 10.35
CA LEU A 163 10.08 -2.89 9.20
C LEU A 163 9.31 -4.18 9.46
N MET A 164 7.98 -4.07 9.36
CA MET A 164 7.07 -5.22 9.42
C MET A 164 6.35 -5.32 8.09
N VAL A 165 6.40 -6.50 7.46
CA VAL A 165 5.83 -6.74 6.14
C VAL A 165 4.81 -7.86 6.22
N ALA A 166 3.56 -7.57 5.88
CA ALA A 166 2.58 -8.59 5.52
C ALA A 166 2.66 -8.88 4.03
N VAL A 167 2.70 -10.15 3.64
CA VAL A 167 2.42 -10.59 2.28
C VAL A 167 1.14 -11.41 2.27
N SER A 168 0.35 -11.28 1.19
CA SER A 168 -0.85 -12.11 1.04
C SER A 168 -0.49 -13.60 0.92
N ASP A 169 -1.43 -14.47 1.28
CA ASP A 169 -1.27 -15.92 1.18
C ASP A 169 -0.87 -16.37 -0.23
N TRP A 170 -1.44 -15.75 -1.27
CA TRP A 170 -1.09 -16.04 -2.65
C TRP A 170 0.37 -15.70 -2.95
N LEU A 171 0.86 -14.52 -2.52
CA LEU A 171 2.26 -14.14 -2.74
C LEU A 171 3.20 -15.08 -1.99
N TYR A 172 2.89 -15.45 -0.75
CA TYR A 172 3.69 -16.40 0.00
C TYR A 172 3.82 -17.75 -0.71
N GLU A 173 2.68 -18.38 -1.05
CA GLU A 173 2.66 -19.71 -1.65
C GLU A 173 3.33 -19.75 -3.04
N ASN A 174 3.30 -18.66 -3.80
CA ASN A 174 3.81 -18.64 -5.18
C ASN A 174 5.20 -18.01 -5.34
N VAL A 175 5.64 -17.14 -4.42
CA VAL A 175 6.95 -16.46 -4.51
C VAL A 175 7.96 -17.03 -3.53
N PHE A 176 7.59 -17.17 -2.26
CA PHE A 176 8.55 -17.50 -1.20
C PHE A 176 8.61 -18.99 -0.89
N ARG A 177 7.44 -19.63 -0.72
CA ARG A 177 7.34 -21.04 -0.35
C ARG A 177 8.08 -22.00 -1.30
N PRO A 178 8.11 -21.77 -2.64
CA PRO A 178 8.85 -22.64 -3.53
C PRO A 178 10.38 -22.57 -3.38
N GLY A 179 10.92 -21.53 -2.73
CA GLY A 179 12.35 -21.37 -2.49
C GLY A 179 13.15 -20.83 -3.69
N TYR A 180 12.53 -20.03 -4.56
CA TYR A 180 13.22 -19.42 -5.72
C TYR A 180 14.08 -18.20 -5.36
N THR A 181 13.97 -17.69 -4.14
CA THR A 181 14.48 -16.38 -3.73
C THR A 181 15.40 -16.52 -2.53
N ASP A 182 16.29 -15.55 -2.32
CA ASP A 182 17.19 -15.52 -1.16
C ASP A 182 16.47 -15.20 0.17
N VAL A 183 15.20 -14.75 0.12
CA VAL A 183 14.36 -14.62 1.31
C VAL A 183 13.75 -16.00 1.59
N HIS A 184 14.06 -16.59 2.75
CA HIS A 184 13.65 -17.95 3.06
C HIS A 184 12.18 -17.97 3.50
N ALA A 185 11.44 -19.01 3.08
CA ALA A 185 10.05 -19.19 3.48
C ALA A 185 9.89 -19.30 5.02
N ASP A 186 10.89 -19.87 5.70
CA ASP A 186 10.92 -20.01 7.16
C ASP A 186 11.11 -18.68 7.91
N ASP A 187 11.48 -17.60 7.20
CA ASP A 187 11.53 -16.24 7.76
C ASP A 187 10.13 -15.63 7.92
N PHE A 188 9.08 -16.31 7.43
CA PHE A 188 7.70 -15.84 7.53
C PHE A 188 6.92 -16.56 8.64
N THR A 189 6.19 -15.77 9.42
CA THR A 189 5.21 -16.27 10.38
C THR A 189 3.80 -16.10 9.83
N ARG A 190 3.04 -17.20 9.70
CA ARG A 190 1.63 -17.13 9.28
C ARG A 190 0.79 -16.42 10.35
N VAL A 191 -0.02 -15.47 9.92
CA VAL A 191 -0.94 -14.71 10.76
C VAL A 191 -2.35 -14.70 10.18
N SER A 192 -3.36 -14.64 11.05
CA SER A 192 -4.74 -14.35 10.65
C SER A 192 -4.96 -12.85 10.74
N ALA A 193 -4.83 -12.12 9.63
CA ALA A 193 -5.09 -10.69 9.59
C ALA A 193 -6.59 -10.44 9.79
N VAL A 194 -6.95 -9.91 10.96
CA VAL A 194 -8.33 -9.61 11.34
C VAL A 194 -8.56 -8.10 11.36
N SER A 195 -9.64 -7.62 10.75
CA SER A 195 -10.09 -6.23 10.84
C SER A 195 -11.61 -6.15 10.65
N LYS A 196 -12.37 -5.80 11.70
CA LYS A 196 -13.85 -5.75 11.74
C LYS A 196 -14.53 -6.92 11.00
N ASP A 197 -14.82 -6.76 9.71
CA ASP A 197 -15.49 -7.72 8.81
C ASP A 197 -14.52 -8.39 7.81
N TYR A 198 -13.24 -8.45 8.16
CA TYR A 198 -12.18 -9.03 7.34
C TYR A 198 -11.40 -10.04 8.15
N GLN A 199 -11.24 -11.21 7.55
CA GLN A 199 -10.29 -12.21 7.98
C GLN A 199 -9.60 -12.76 6.74
N ALA A 200 -8.28 -12.70 6.72
CA ALA A 200 -7.47 -13.33 5.69
C ALA A 200 -6.21 -13.94 6.30
N SER A 201 -5.73 -15.02 5.68
CA SER A 201 -4.37 -15.50 5.95
C SER A 201 -3.38 -14.52 5.31
N ALA A 202 -2.35 -14.17 6.08
CA ALA A 202 -1.21 -13.41 5.62
C ALA A 202 0.05 -13.97 6.26
N TRP A 203 1.19 -13.57 5.73
CA TRP A 203 2.49 -14.03 6.19
C TRP A 203 3.33 -12.81 6.57
N LEU A 204 3.75 -12.78 7.83
CA LEU A 204 4.52 -11.69 8.42
C LEU A 204 6.01 -11.97 8.28
N TRP A 205 6.74 -11.00 7.79
CA TRP A 205 8.21 -10.96 7.76
C TRP A 205 8.70 -9.68 8.43
N THR A 206 9.86 -9.74 9.09
CA THR A 206 10.51 -8.57 9.71
C THR A 206 11.89 -8.32 9.10
N GLY A 207 12.26 -7.04 8.98
CA GLY A 207 13.51 -6.61 8.34
C GLY A 207 14.81 -6.94 9.08
N ASP A 208 14.73 -7.56 10.26
CA ASP A 208 15.87 -7.77 11.16
C ASP A 208 16.79 -8.93 10.75
N HIS A 209 16.33 -9.81 9.85
CA HIS A 209 17.07 -10.98 9.38
C HIS A 209 18.27 -10.66 8.46
N LEU A 210 18.53 -9.38 8.18
CA LEU A 210 19.63 -8.93 7.31
C LEU A 210 20.90 -8.54 8.10
N SER A 211 21.10 -9.11 9.29
CA SER A 211 22.23 -8.81 10.17
C SER A 211 23.54 -9.47 9.72
#